data_AF-A0A3M0L8G1-F1
#
_entry.id   AF-A0A3M0L8G1-F1
#
_cell.length_a   1.000
_cell.length_b   1.000
_cell.length_c   1.000
_cell.angle_alpha   90.00
_cell.angle_beta   90.00
_cell.angle_gamma   90.00
#
_symmetry.space_group_name_H-M   'P 1'
#
loop_
_entity.id
_entity.type
_entity.pdbx_description
1 polymer ?
#
loop_
_entity_poly.entity_id
_entity_poly.type
_entity_poly.pdbx_seq_one_letter_code
_entity_poly.pdbx_strand_id
1 'polypeptide(L)'
;MGTFHTGYCPNVPELHIKFDEAFKLVNVSGEQYEQILQVVRHHTEDTSYLLNKMKERFGWVSELSNMTIGPENIFNIVKVVPGDPSSKDETVVDVNILTSPTFTIKVPPNVDPKSPEFIEYIAGKALQLYKQNF
;
A
#
# COMPACT_ATOMS: atom_id res chain seq x y z
N MET A 1 20.24 -25.31 -78.41
CA MET A 1 19.77 -26.28 -77.40
C MET A 1 20.67 -26.12 -76.18
N GLY A 2 20.22 -25.38 -75.16
CA GLY A 2 21.04 -25.07 -73.98
C GLY A 2 20.86 -26.13 -72.91
N THR A 3 21.94 -26.74 -72.46
CA THR A 3 21.96 -27.69 -71.34
C THR A 3 21.80 -26.93 -70.03
N PHE A 4 20.71 -27.20 -69.31
CA PHE A 4 20.55 -26.74 -67.93
C PHE A 4 21.55 -27.50 -67.04
N HIS A 5 22.55 -26.80 -66.52
CA HIS A 5 23.36 -27.30 -65.41
C HIS A 5 22.55 -27.15 -64.13
N THR A 6 22.03 -28.25 -63.61
CA THR A 6 21.55 -28.32 -62.22
C THR A 6 22.76 -28.26 -61.31
N GLY A 7 23.05 -27.08 -60.74
CA GLY A 7 24.12 -26.92 -59.75
C GLY A 7 23.82 -27.76 -58.50
N TYR A 8 24.68 -28.72 -58.21
CA TYR A 8 24.62 -29.49 -56.97
C TYR A 8 25.16 -28.64 -55.82
N CYS A 9 24.28 -28.28 -54.88
CA CYS A 9 24.61 -27.46 -53.71
C CYS A 9 24.61 -28.33 -52.43
N PRO A 10 25.71 -29.03 -52.11
CA PRO A 10 25.74 -30.05 -51.06
C PRO A 10 25.47 -29.52 -49.65
N ASN A 11 25.67 -28.22 -49.40
CA ASN A 11 25.55 -27.62 -48.06
C ASN A 11 24.12 -27.15 -47.73
N VAL A 12 23.22 -27.08 -48.71
CA VAL A 12 21.85 -26.57 -48.52
C VAL A 12 21.04 -27.42 -47.54
N PRO A 13 21.07 -28.77 -47.60
CA PRO A 13 20.35 -29.60 -46.65
C PRO A 13 20.80 -29.40 -45.19
N GLU A 14 22.11 -29.30 -44.95
CA GLU A 14 22.65 -29.07 -43.61
C GLU A 14 22.23 -27.70 -43.07
N LEU A 15 22.23 -26.67 -43.92
CA LEU A 15 21.76 -25.34 -43.53
C LEU A 15 20.27 -25.33 -43.17
N HIS A 16 19.44 -26.08 -43.90
CA HIS A 16 18.01 -26.20 -43.61
C HIS A 16 17.76 -26.85 -42.24
N ILE A 17 18.49 -27.93 -41.92
CA ILE A 17 18.40 -28.60 -40.62
C ILE A 17 18.75 -27.63 -39.50
N LYS A 18 19.88 -26.90 -39.63
CA LYS A 18 20.30 -25.91 -38.63
C LYS A 18 19.28 -24.79 -38.45
N PHE A 19 18.67 -24.34 -39.54
CA PHE A 19 17.60 -23.35 -39.48
C PHE A 19 16.39 -23.87 -38.73
N ASP A 20 15.91 -25.08 -39.04
CA ASP A 20 14.75 -25.69 -38.38
C ASP A 20 14.99 -25.89 -36.88
N GLU A 21 16.20 -26.33 -36.50
CA GLU A 21 16.60 -26.48 -35.10
C GLU A 21 16.62 -25.13 -34.37
N ALA A 22 17.22 -24.11 -34.97
CA ALA A 22 17.26 -22.76 -34.40
C ALA A 22 15.84 -22.17 -34.29
N PHE A 23 15.01 -22.37 -35.30
CA PHE A 23 13.63 -21.89 -35.32
C PHE A 23 12.79 -22.56 -34.23
N LYS A 24 12.93 -23.89 -34.08
CA LYS A 24 12.28 -24.63 -32.98
C LYS A 24 12.72 -24.11 -31.62
N LEU A 25 14.01 -23.85 -31.43
CA LEU A 25 14.55 -23.33 -30.18
C LEU A 25 13.98 -21.94 -29.86
N VAL A 26 13.90 -21.05 -30.87
CA VAL A 26 13.29 -19.72 -30.70
C VAL A 26 11.84 -19.85 -30.24
N ASN A 27 11.04 -20.72 -30.87
CA ASN A 27 9.64 -20.89 -30.49
C ASN A 27 9.48 -21.40 -29.04
N VAL A 28 10.23 -22.45 -28.67
CA VAL A 28 10.21 -22.98 -27.29
C VAL A 28 10.67 -21.93 -26.29
N SER A 29 11.71 -21.16 -26.63
CA SER A 29 12.20 -20.08 -25.76
C SER A 29 11.18 -18.95 -25.57
N GLY A 30 10.41 -18.63 -26.62
CA GLY A 30 9.32 -17.65 -26.54
C GLY A 30 8.20 -18.12 -25.62
N GLU A 31 7.77 -19.38 -25.74
CA GLU A 31 6.77 -19.97 -24.85
C GLU A 31 7.24 -19.98 -23.39
N GLN A 32 8.50 -20.36 -23.15
CA GLN A 32 9.10 -20.34 -21.80
C GLN A 32 9.20 -18.93 -21.22
N TYR A 33 9.56 -17.94 -22.03
CA TYR A 33 9.62 -16.55 -21.62
C TYR A 33 8.24 -16.05 -21.15
N GLU A 34 7.18 -16.33 -21.90
CA GLU A 34 5.82 -15.95 -21.51
C GLU A 34 5.38 -16.61 -20.21
N GLN A 35 5.72 -17.89 -19.99
CA GLN A 35 5.43 -18.58 -18.74
C GLN A 35 6.13 -17.92 -17.54
N ILE A 36 7.42 -17.60 -17.68
CA ILE A 36 8.19 -16.92 -16.62
C ILE A 36 7.57 -15.54 -16.36
N LEU A 37 7.21 -14.81 -17.42
CA LEU A 37 6.62 -13.49 -17.30
C LEU A 37 5.28 -13.51 -16.57
N GLN A 38 4.44 -14.52 -16.82
CA GLN A 38 3.19 -14.72 -16.10
C GLN A 38 3.43 -14.95 -14.60
N VAL A 39 4.39 -15.81 -14.24
CA VAL A 39 4.75 -16.08 -12.84
C VAL A 39 5.28 -14.81 -12.15
N VAL A 40 6.17 -14.07 -12.81
CA VAL A 40 6.73 -12.82 -12.26
C VAL A 40 5.65 -11.78 -12.04
N ARG A 41 4.72 -11.60 -13.00
CA ARG A 41 3.60 -10.66 -12.86
C ARG A 41 2.71 -11.03 -11.68
N HIS A 42 2.31 -12.30 -11.59
CA HIS A 42 1.46 -12.78 -10.51
C HIS A 42 2.09 -12.55 -9.13
N HIS A 43 3.37 -12.94 -8.94
CA HIS A 43 4.05 -12.71 -7.67
C HIS A 43 4.29 -11.23 -7.36
N THR A 44 4.46 -10.39 -8.38
CA THR A 44 4.58 -8.94 -8.19
C THR A 44 3.26 -8.35 -7.68
N GLU A 45 2.13 -8.77 -8.26
CA GLU A 45 0.79 -8.37 -7.83
C GLU A 45 0.51 -8.81 -6.39
N ASP A 46 0.77 -10.08 -6.07
CA ASP A 46 0.61 -10.62 -4.71
C ASP A 46 1.48 -9.89 -3.68
N THR A 47 2.74 -9.63 -4.03
CA THR A 47 3.66 -8.90 -3.15
C THR A 47 3.19 -7.46 -2.94
N SER A 48 2.75 -6.78 -4.00
CA SER A 48 2.22 -5.42 -3.88
C SER A 48 0.95 -5.39 -3.03
N TYR A 49 0.07 -6.38 -3.17
CA TYR A 49 -1.12 -6.51 -2.34
C TYR A 49 -0.75 -6.68 -0.86
N LEU A 50 0.20 -7.58 -0.55
CA LEU A 50 0.66 -7.80 0.82
C LEU A 50 1.28 -6.55 1.44
N LEU A 51 2.15 -5.85 0.69
CA LEU A 51 2.76 -4.60 1.15
C LEU A 51 1.70 -3.53 1.44
N ASN A 52 0.68 -3.42 0.59
CA ASN A 52 -0.44 -2.50 0.84
C ASN A 52 -1.21 -2.88 2.10
N LYS A 53 -1.44 -4.18 2.36
CA LYS A 53 -2.08 -4.63 3.62
C LYS A 53 -1.22 -4.35 4.85
N MET A 54 0.09 -4.48 4.75
CA MET A 54 0.99 -4.09 5.84
C MET A 54 0.94 -2.58 6.08
N LYS A 55 0.95 -1.77 5.02
CA LYS A 55 0.82 -0.31 5.12
C LYS A 55 -0.53 0.11 5.73
N GLU A 56 -1.64 -0.46 5.28
CA GLU A 56 -2.98 -0.18 5.84
C GLU A 56 -3.04 -0.46 7.34
N ARG A 57 -2.34 -1.50 7.81
CA ARG A 57 -2.38 -1.91 9.22
C ARG A 57 -1.37 -1.19 10.11
N PHE A 58 -0.20 -0.88 9.57
CA PHE A 58 0.97 -0.45 10.35
C PHE A 58 1.66 0.82 9.83
N GLY A 59 1.17 1.44 8.74
CA GLY A 59 1.75 2.64 8.15
C GLY A 59 1.93 3.76 9.17
N TRP A 60 0.89 4.04 9.95
CA TRP A 60 0.90 5.02 11.04
C TRP A 60 2.02 4.83 12.08
N VAL A 61 2.54 3.60 12.27
CA VAL A 61 3.63 3.32 13.22
C VAL A 61 4.96 3.89 12.70
N SER A 62 5.14 3.94 11.38
CA SER A 62 6.40 4.41 10.77
C SER A 62 6.70 5.89 11.06
N GLU A 63 5.65 6.69 11.26
CA GLU A 63 5.77 8.10 11.68
C GLU A 63 6.39 8.28 13.07
N LEU A 64 6.38 7.22 13.89
CA LEU A 64 6.99 7.24 15.23
C LEU A 64 8.50 7.09 15.22
N SER A 65 9.11 6.76 14.06
CA SER A 65 10.55 6.50 13.95
C SER A 65 11.43 7.67 14.38
N ASN A 66 10.94 8.90 14.21
CA ASN A 66 11.65 10.13 14.56
C ASN A 66 11.25 10.71 15.93
N MET A 67 10.36 10.03 16.66
CA MET A 67 9.79 10.53 17.90
C MET A 67 10.50 9.90 19.11
N THR A 68 10.92 10.74 20.06
CA THR A 68 11.29 10.28 21.41
C THR A 68 9.99 10.12 22.21
N ILE A 69 9.62 8.87 22.50
CA ILE A 69 8.38 8.55 23.22
C ILE A 69 8.54 8.97 24.69
N GLY A 70 7.95 10.11 25.04
CA GLY A 70 7.77 10.62 26.39
C GLY A 70 6.29 10.91 26.68
N PRO A 71 5.83 10.88 27.94
CA PRO A 71 4.42 11.05 28.30
C PRO A 71 3.79 12.32 27.70
N GLU A 72 4.55 13.42 27.73
CA GLU A 72 4.19 14.73 27.19
C GLU A 72 3.98 14.75 25.67
N ASN A 73 4.44 13.74 24.93
CA ASN A 73 4.34 13.69 23.48
C ASN A 73 3.30 12.68 22.98
N ILE A 74 2.74 11.83 23.86
CA ILE A 74 1.80 10.76 23.44
C ILE A 74 0.40 11.31 23.19
N PHE A 75 -0.18 12.02 24.15
CA PHE A 75 -1.54 12.54 24.04
C PHE A 75 -1.74 13.75 24.96
N ASN A 76 -2.27 14.85 24.42
CA ASN A 76 -2.56 16.07 25.18
C ASN A 76 -3.91 16.66 24.76
N ILE A 77 -4.68 17.12 25.74
CA ILE A 77 -5.84 17.97 25.50
C ILE A 77 -5.37 19.42 25.47
N VAL A 78 -5.56 20.09 24.34
CA VAL A 78 -5.15 21.48 24.12
C VAL A 78 -6.26 22.42 24.58
N LYS A 79 -7.52 22.12 24.22
CA LYS A 79 -8.67 22.98 24.51
C LYS A 79 -9.94 22.16 24.62
N VAL A 80 -10.82 22.55 25.54
CA VAL A 80 -12.19 22.04 25.65
C VAL A 80 -13.15 23.22 25.58
N VAL A 81 -14.06 23.20 24.62
CA VAL A 81 -15.17 24.14 24.49
C VAL A 81 -16.46 23.37 24.81
N PRO A 82 -17.05 23.58 26.00
CA PRO A 82 -18.29 22.92 26.35
C PRO A 82 -19.43 23.37 25.41
N GLY A 83 -20.27 22.43 25.01
CA GLY A 83 -21.52 22.74 24.31
C GLY A 83 -22.48 23.52 25.21
N ASP A 84 -23.31 24.38 24.63
CA ASP A 84 -24.35 25.09 25.39
C ASP A 84 -25.48 24.10 25.74
N PRO A 85 -25.83 23.93 27.04
CA PRO A 85 -26.89 23.00 27.45
C PRO A 85 -28.29 23.40 26.96
N SER A 86 -28.48 24.63 26.44
CA SER A 86 -29.74 25.10 25.86
C SER A 86 -29.85 24.85 24.35
N SER A 87 -28.73 24.57 23.68
CA SER A 87 -28.65 24.22 22.26
C SER A 87 -28.26 22.74 22.12
N LYS A 88 -28.35 22.18 20.90
CA LYS A 88 -27.81 20.84 20.61
C LYS A 88 -26.30 20.90 20.32
N ASP A 89 -25.60 21.91 20.83
CA ASP A 89 -24.19 22.10 20.47
C ASP A 89 -23.32 21.03 21.12
N GLU A 90 -22.47 20.44 20.29
CA GLU A 90 -21.54 19.39 20.69
C GLU A 90 -20.37 20.01 21.45
N THR A 91 -19.87 19.31 22.47
CA THR A 91 -18.61 19.71 23.12
C THR A 91 -17.48 19.54 22.11
N VAL A 92 -16.67 20.57 21.91
CA VAL A 92 -15.55 20.54 20.97
C VAL A 92 -14.24 20.45 21.74
N VAL A 93 -13.41 19.48 21.37
CA VAL A 93 -12.12 19.23 22.03
C VAL A 93 -11.01 19.25 21.01
N ASP A 94 -10.01 20.08 21.25
CA ASP A 94 -8.76 20.08 20.47
C ASP A 94 -7.72 19.23 21.20
N VAL A 95 -7.09 18.32 20.46
CA VAL A 95 -6.12 17.35 21.00
C VAL A 95 -4.90 17.21 20.11
N ASN A 96 -3.76 16.93 20.73
CA ASN A 96 -2.56 16.48 20.05
C ASN A 96 -2.32 15.01 20.39
N ILE A 97 -1.92 14.21 19.41
CA ILE A 97 -1.57 12.80 19.61
C ILE A 97 -0.31 12.47 18.82
N LEU A 98 0.70 11.92 19.49
CA LEU A 98 1.96 11.51 18.87
C LEU A 98 2.59 12.67 18.07
N THR A 99 2.98 12.43 16.81
CA THR A 99 3.59 13.41 15.90
C THR A 99 2.57 14.26 15.14
N SER A 100 1.27 14.17 15.47
CA SER A 100 0.23 14.83 14.69
C SER A 100 0.15 16.34 14.94
N PRO A 101 -0.37 17.12 13.96
CA PRO A 101 -0.95 18.42 14.26
C PRO A 101 -2.18 18.26 15.17
N THR A 102 -2.69 19.37 15.68
CA THR A 102 -3.90 19.38 16.52
C THR A 102 -5.11 18.90 15.73
N PHE A 103 -5.83 17.92 16.29
CA PHE A 103 -7.13 17.46 15.81
C PHE A 103 -8.26 18.10 16.61
N THR A 104 -9.33 18.49 15.92
CA THR A 104 -10.57 18.94 16.53
C THR A 104 -11.59 17.81 16.51
N ILE A 105 -12.06 17.39 17.68
CA ILE A 105 -13.04 16.33 17.88
C ILE A 105 -14.33 16.95 18.40
N LYS A 106 -15.44 16.64 17.73
CA LYS A 106 -16.78 16.95 18.24
C LYS A 106 -17.30 15.77 19.03
N VAL A 107 -17.71 16.03 20.25
CA VAL A 107 -18.17 15.01 21.19
C VAL A 107 -19.69 14.89 21.11
N PRO A 108 -20.21 13.69 20.83
CA PRO A 108 -21.63 13.44 20.81
C PRO A 108 -22.30 13.79 22.15
N PRO A 109 -23.54 14.33 22.16
CA PRO A 109 -24.21 14.75 23.38
C PRO A 109 -24.46 13.64 24.41
N ASN A 110 -24.40 12.37 23.99
CA ASN A 110 -24.60 11.21 24.86
C ASN A 110 -23.34 10.81 25.65
N VAL A 111 -22.20 11.46 25.44
CA VAL A 111 -20.97 11.25 26.21
C VAL A 111 -20.86 12.36 27.25
N ASP A 112 -20.96 12.01 28.53
CA ASP A 112 -20.88 12.98 29.63
C ASP A 112 -19.42 13.46 29.81
N PRO A 113 -19.12 14.76 29.67
CA PRO A 113 -17.78 15.30 29.87
C PRO A 113 -17.16 15.05 31.26
N LYS A 114 -17.98 14.73 32.27
CA LYS A 114 -17.52 14.45 33.63
C LYS A 114 -17.25 12.96 33.88
N SER A 115 -17.58 12.11 32.92
CA SER A 115 -17.45 10.67 33.08
C SER A 115 -16.07 10.19 32.57
N PRO A 116 -15.53 9.09 33.11
CA PRO A 116 -14.26 8.54 32.64
C PRO A 116 -14.29 8.11 31.16
N GLU A 117 -15.48 7.76 30.65
CA GLU A 117 -15.70 7.36 29.24
C GLU A 117 -15.42 8.52 28.26
N PHE A 118 -15.48 9.77 28.72
CA PHE A 118 -15.17 10.94 27.88
C PHE A 118 -13.73 10.90 27.38
N ILE A 119 -12.76 10.66 28.27
CA ILE A 119 -11.34 10.63 27.90
C ILE A 119 -11.06 9.43 26.98
N GLU A 120 -11.68 8.29 27.24
CA GLU A 120 -11.57 7.11 26.39
C GLU A 120 -12.10 7.39 24.97
N TYR A 121 -13.26 8.05 24.85
CA TYR A 121 -13.84 8.46 23.58
C TYR A 121 -12.90 9.38 22.80
N ILE A 122 -12.39 10.43 23.46
CA ILE A 122 -11.49 11.41 22.82
C ILE A 122 -10.19 10.74 22.38
N ALA A 123 -9.53 9.97 23.25
CA ALA A 123 -8.28 9.30 22.92
C ALA A 123 -8.47 8.29 21.78
N GLY A 124 -9.56 7.52 21.81
CA GLY A 124 -9.92 6.58 20.74
C GLY A 124 -10.16 7.29 19.40
N LYS A 125 -10.86 8.43 19.41
CA LYS A 125 -11.10 9.24 18.21
C LYS A 125 -9.84 9.90 17.67
N ALA A 126 -8.99 10.43 18.55
CA ALA A 126 -7.70 11.00 18.18
C ALA A 126 -6.81 9.94 17.49
N LEU A 127 -6.71 8.74 18.08
CA LEU A 127 -5.96 7.63 17.50
C LEU A 127 -6.56 7.16 16.17
N GLN A 128 -7.89 7.15 16.03
CA GLN A 128 -8.55 6.83 14.78
C GLN A 128 -8.17 7.84 13.67
N LEU A 129 -8.23 9.15 13.96
CA LEU A 129 -7.86 10.20 13.02
C LEU A 129 -6.37 10.14 12.67
N TYR A 130 -5.51 9.85 13.64
CA TYR A 130 -4.09 9.64 13.40
C TYR A 130 -3.86 8.53 12.36
N LYS A 131 -4.42 7.34 12.58
CA LYS A 131 -4.28 6.18 11.68
C LYS A 131 -4.89 6.36 10.29
N GLN A 132 -5.79 7.33 10.12
CA GLN A 132 -6.39 7.63 8.82
C GLN A 132 -5.56 8.61 7.99
N ASN A 133 -4.83 9.50 8.66
CA ASN A 133 -4.03 10.54 8.02
C ASN A 133 -2.56 10.14 7.82
N PHE A 134 -2.11 9.07 8.49
CA PHE A 134 -0.75 8.56 8.50
C PHE A 134 -0.76 7.02 8.39
#